data_AF-A0A165H170-F1
#
_entry.id   AF-A0A165H170-F1
#
_cell.length_a   1.000
_cell.length_b   1.000
_cell.length_c   1.000
_cell.angle_alpha   90.00
_cell.angle_beta   90.00
_cell.angle_gamma   90.00
#
_symmetry.space_group_name_H-M   'P 1'
#
loop_
_entity.id
_entity.type
_entity.pdbx_description
1 polymer ?
#
loop_
_entity_poly.entity_id
_entity_poly.type
_entity_poly.pdbx_seq_one_letter_code
_entity_poly.pdbx_strand_id
1 'polypeptide(L)' 'TFKIDLPSELKARGVHPMFHASLLRIHVPNDDRRFPGRTAAQVLKLDEPGDEW' A
#
# COMPACT_ATOMS: atom_id res chain seq x y z
N THR A 1 1.59 -3.76 -19.68
CA THR A 1 1.37 -3.29 -18.30
C THR A 1 0.50 -4.28 -17.57
N PHE A 2 0.89 -4.71 -16.37
CA PHE A 2 0.15 -5.71 -15.60
C PHE A 2 -0.78 -5.00 -14.62
N LYS A 3 -1.96 -5.60 -14.35
CA LYS A 3 -2.96 -5.03 -13.45
C LYS A 3 -3.19 -5.95 -12.25
N ILE A 4 -3.36 -5.37 -11.07
CA ILE A 4 -3.76 -6.07 -9.84
C ILE A 4 -5.06 -5.49 -9.30
N ASP A 5 -5.82 -6.32 -8.61
CA ASP A 5 -6.98 -5.84 -7.87
C ASP A 5 -6.54 -5.06 -6.64
N LEU A 6 -6.73 -3.75 -6.72
CA LEU A 6 -6.55 -2.85 -5.58
C LEU A 6 -7.86 -2.72 -4.78
N PRO A 7 -7.76 -2.64 -3.44
CA PRO A 7 -8.83 -2.15 -2.58
C PRO A 7 -9.41 -0.82 -3.07
N SER A 8 -10.71 -0.60 -2.83
CA SER A 8 -11.44 0.60 -3.24
C SER A 8 -10.84 1.89 -2.68
N GLU A 9 -10.37 1.86 -1.44
CA GLU A 9 -9.75 3.00 -0.76
C GLU A 9 -8.47 3.48 -1.46
N LEU A 10 -7.65 2.54 -1.95
CA LEU A 10 -6.44 2.87 -2.70
C LEU A 10 -6.77 3.45 -4.08
N LYS A 11 -7.80 2.91 -4.74
CA LYS A 11 -8.31 3.48 -6.00
C LYS A 11 -8.84 4.91 -5.79
N ALA A 12 -9.56 5.15 -4.69
CA ALA A 12 -10.11 6.48 -4.35
C ALA A 12 -9.01 7.54 -4.12
N ARG A 13 -7.85 7.13 -3.62
CA ARG A 13 -6.67 7.99 -3.46
C ARG A 13 -5.82 8.13 -4.74
N GLY A 14 -6.28 7.60 -5.87
CA GLY A 14 -5.60 7.70 -7.17
C GLY A 14 -4.45 6.71 -7.38
N VAL A 15 -4.33 5.67 -6.55
CA VAL A 15 -3.31 4.64 -6.76
C VAL A 15 -3.67 3.81 -8.00
N HIS A 16 -2.76 3.76 -8.96
CA HIS A 16 -2.98 3.00 -10.18
C HIS A 16 -2.74 1.50 -9.93
N PRO A 17 -3.66 0.62 -10.38
CA PRO A 17 -3.50 -0.84 -10.25
C PRO A 17 -2.45 -1.42 -11.18
N MET A 18 -1.57 -0.60 -11.75
CA MET A 18 -0.70 -0.97 -12.85
C MET A 18 0.77 -0.97 -12.44
N PHE A 19 1.53 -2.00 -12.85
CA PHE A 19 2.97 -2.07 -12.63
C PHE A 19 3.72 -2.64 -13.85
N HIS A 20 5.03 -2.39 -13.88
CA HIS A 20 5.96 -2.89 -14.90
C HIS A 20 6.66 -4.15 -14.41
N ALA A 21 6.40 -5.30 -15.05
CA ALA A 21 7.01 -6.56 -14.65
C ALA A 21 8.55 -6.56 -14.76
N SER A 22 9.12 -5.76 -15.66
CA SER A 22 10.56 -5.58 -15.80
C SER A 22 11.23 -4.93 -14.59
N LEU A 23 10.46 -4.26 -13.71
CA LEU A 23 10.96 -3.63 -12.49
C LEU A 23 10.78 -4.50 -11.24
N LEU A 24 10.27 -5.72 -11.38
CA LEU A 24 10.11 -6.63 -10.25
C LEU A 24 11.48 -7.04 -9.70
N ARG A 25 11.57 -7.04 -8.37
CA ARG A 25 12.76 -7.49 -7.62
C ARG A 25 12.37 -8.68 -6.75
N ILE A 26 13.36 -9.46 -6.34
CA ILE A 26 13.16 -10.59 -5.40
C ILE A 26 12.52 -10.05 -4.13
N HIS A 27 11.43 -10.69 -3.70
CA HIS A 27 10.75 -10.34 -2.47
C HIS A 27 11.63 -10.68 -1.26
N VAL A 28 11.88 -9.69 -0.41
CA VAL A 28 12.54 -9.86 0.89
C VAL A 28 11.46 -9.65 1.96
N PRO A 29 11.16 -10.67 2.79
CA PRO A 29 10.18 -10.52 3.86
C PRO A 29 10.68 -9.50 4.88
N ASN A 30 9.77 -8.66 5.37
CA ASN A 30 10.12 -7.61 6.32
C ASN A 30 10.21 -8.17 7.75
N ASP A 31 11.09 -7.62 8.59
CA ASP A 31 11.25 -8.05 9.99
C ASP A 31 10.13 -7.48 10.87
N ASP A 32 9.18 -8.34 11.26
CA ASP A 32 8.01 -8.00 12.08
C ASP A 32 8.35 -7.53 13.49
N ARG A 33 9.52 -7.91 14.02
CA ARG A 33 9.97 -7.46 15.35
C ARG A 33 10.42 -6.01 15.32
N ARG A 34 10.98 -5.57 14.20
CA ARG A 34 11.47 -4.19 14.01
C ARG A 34 10.39 -3.24 13.53
N PHE A 35 9.39 -3.76 12.81
CA PHE A 35 8.32 -2.95 12.24
C PHE A 35 6.95 -3.57 12.53
N PRO A 36 6.47 -3.51 13.78
CA PRO A 36 5.11 -3.93 14.15
C PRO A 36 4.06 -2.95 13.58
N GLY A 37 2.85 -3.43 13.29
CA GLY A 37 1.70 -2.58 12.92
C GLY A 37 1.64 -2.14 11.45
N ARG A 38 1.63 -3.10 10.50
CA ARG A 38 1.64 -2.82 9.06
C ARG A 38 0.30 -3.01 8.36
N THR A 39 -0.80 -2.90 9.08
CA THR A 39 -2.12 -2.95 8.42
C THR A 39 -2.23 -1.75 7.48
N ALA A 40 -2.86 -1.93 6.31
CA ALA A 40 -3.11 -0.84 5.37
C ALA A 40 -3.63 0.41 6.09
N ALA A 41 -4.56 0.22 7.04
CA ALA A 41 -5.12 1.28 7.86
C ALA A 41 -4.08 2.08 8.68
N GLN A 42 -3.08 1.40 9.25
CA GLN A 42 -2.02 2.00 10.07
C GLN A 42 -0.97 2.71 9.21
N VAL A 43 -0.57 2.11 8.08
CA VAL A 43 0.48 2.64 7.21
C VAL A 43 -0.03 3.80 6.36
N LEU A 44 -1.28 3.70 5.89
CA LEU A 44 -1.89 4.69 5.01
C LEU A 44 -2.71 5.72 5.79
N LYS A 45 -2.76 5.66 7.14
CA LYS A 45 -3.67 6.47 7.96
C LYS A 45 -5.08 6.48 7.35
N LEU A 46 -5.64 5.30 7.07
CA LEU A 46 -7.01 5.23 6.52
C LEU A 46 -8.08 5.50 7.59
N ASP A 47 -7.71 5.36 8.88
CA ASP A 47 -8.61 5.54 10.03
C ASP A 47 -8.58 6.96 10.66
N GLU A 48 -7.76 7.89 10.17
CA GLU A 48 -7.78 9.27 10.70
C GLU A 48 -8.77 10.13 9.91
N PRO A 49 -9.94 10.52 10.49
CA PRO A 49 -10.76 11.57 9.92
C PRO A 49 -9.96 12.86 9.99
N GLY A 50 -9.56 13.36 8.82
CA GLY A 50 -9.04 14.71 8.58
C GLY A 50 -8.40 15.38 9.79
N ASP A 51 -7.11 15.14 10.01
CA ASP A 51 -6.29 16.13 10.69
C ASP A 51 -6.30 17.37 9.76
N GLU A 52 -7.19 18.31 10.06
CA GLU A 52 -7.26 19.60 9.38
C GLU A 52 -5.91 20.29 9.62
N TRP A 53 -5.23 20.64 8.52
CA TRP A 53 -3.97 21.38 8.54
C TRP A 53 -4.14 22.78 9.15
#